data_AF-A0A3C1Z7A2-F1
#
_entry.id   AF-A0A3C1Z7A2-F1
#
_cell.length_a   1.000
_cell.length_b   1.000
_cell.length_c   1.000
_cell.angle_alpha   90.00
_cell.angle_beta   90.00
_cell.angle_gamma   90.00
#
_symmetry.space_group_name_H-M   'P 1'
#
loop_
_entity.id
_entity.type
_entity.pdbx_description
1 polymer ?
#
loop_
_entity_poly.entity_id
_entity_poly.type
_entity_poly.pdbx_seq_one_letter_code
_entity_poly.pdbx_strand_id
1 'polypeptide(L)'
;MTQYRVLPGPEHFLPPAAASMGIYLPNPGEAHINGVIVPEEKAYEEAARQFLMAQVPTIFPGPLVLWAWNEKAAKKAAAVRSLYETLKECVQPGQKPMLIPMPDYRPKYP
;
A
#
# COMPACT_ATOMS: atom_id res chain seq x y z
N MET A 1 -11.53 9.86 25.34
CA MET A 1 -10.84 10.44 24.17
C MET A 1 -11.14 9.57 22.97
N THR A 2 -11.49 10.14 21.83
CA THR A 2 -11.71 9.40 20.58
C THR A 2 -10.37 8.96 20.00
N GLN A 3 -10.28 7.71 19.55
CA GLN A 3 -9.08 7.18 18.89
C GLN A 3 -8.81 7.96 17.59
N TYR A 4 -7.55 8.37 17.38
CA TYR A 4 -7.15 9.07 16.17
C TYR A 4 -7.31 8.18 14.94
N ARG A 5 -7.81 8.77 13.84
CA ARG A 5 -8.02 8.07 12.58
C ARG A 5 -7.63 8.99 11.44
N VAL A 6 -6.83 8.46 10.52
CA VAL A 6 -6.49 9.18 9.29
C VAL A 6 -7.71 9.15 8.36
N LEU A 7 -8.20 10.33 7.97
CA LEU A 7 -9.32 10.49 7.04
C LEU A 7 -8.82 10.87 5.64
N PRO A 8 -9.60 10.60 4.58
CA PRO A 8 -9.26 11.06 3.23
C PRO A 8 -9.21 12.59 3.13
N GLY A 9 -8.20 13.11 2.43
CA GLY A 9 -8.02 14.54 2.18
C GLY A 9 -6.98 15.21 3.08
N PRO A 10 -6.68 16.50 2.84
CA PRO A 10 -5.75 17.24 3.69
C PRO A 10 -6.39 17.53 5.04
N GLU A 11 -5.75 17.08 6.12
CA GLU A 11 -6.20 17.37 7.48
C GLU A 11 -5.93 18.83 7.86
N HIS A 12 -4.70 19.30 7.66
CA HIS A 12 -4.26 20.68 7.86
C HIS A 12 -3.03 21.01 6.98
N PHE A 13 -2.61 22.27 6.96
CA PHE A 13 -1.36 22.68 6.28
C PHE A 13 -0.13 21.97 6.88
N LEU A 14 -0.12 21.76 8.20
CA LEU A 14 0.87 20.98 8.93
C LEU A 14 0.15 19.90 9.75
N PRO A 15 -0.12 18.72 9.18
CA PRO A 15 -0.76 17.64 9.92
C PRO A 15 0.18 17.13 11.03
N PRO A 16 -0.37 16.67 12.16
CA PRO A 16 0.44 16.10 13.24
C PRO A 16 1.17 14.85 12.76
N ALA A 17 2.33 14.58 13.36
CA ALA A 17 3.05 13.35 13.08
C ALA A 17 2.22 12.14 13.57
N ALA A 18 2.19 11.04 12.79
CA ALA A 18 1.46 9.83 13.17
C ALA A 18 1.84 9.34 14.58
N ALA A 19 3.14 9.40 14.91
CA ALA A 19 3.66 9.04 16.23
C ALA A 19 3.09 9.91 17.38
N SER A 20 2.92 11.23 17.17
CA SER A 20 2.33 12.11 18.20
C SER A 20 0.85 11.83 18.41
N MET A 21 0.20 11.17 17.45
CA MET A 21 -1.19 10.73 17.55
C MET A 21 -1.33 9.30 18.09
N GLY A 22 -0.25 8.72 18.60
CA GLY A 22 -0.25 7.38 19.20
C GLY A 22 -0.22 6.24 18.19
N ILE A 23 0.11 6.50 16.92
CA ILE A 23 0.33 5.45 15.91
C ILE A 23 1.77 4.95 16.01
N TYR A 24 1.95 3.67 16.31
CA TYR A 24 3.23 2.98 16.39
C TYR A 24 3.30 1.86 15.35
N LEU A 25 4.47 1.24 15.17
CA LEU A 25 4.64 0.14 14.20
C LEU A 25 3.89 -1.11 14.67
N PRO A 26 3.26 -1.87 13.76
CA PRO A 26 2.54 -3.09 14.13
C PRO A 26 3.54 -4.21 14.50
N ASN A 27 3.13 -5.12 15.37
CA ASN A 27 3.90 -6.34 15.64
C ASN A 27 3.73 -7.35 14.49
N PRO A 28 4.57 -8.41 14.42
CA PRO A 28 4.32 -9.52 13.51
C PRO A 28 2.91 -10.11 13.69
N GLY A 29 2.17 -10.26 12.59
CA GLY A 29 0.75 -10.69 12.60
C GLY A 29 -0.26 -9.55 12.72
N GLU A 30 0.20 -8.30 12.86
CA GLU A 30 -0.62 -7.10 12.88
C GLU A 30 -0.35 -6.20 11.67
N ALA A 31 -1.32 -5.36 11.32
CA ALA A 31 -1.23 -4.38 10.26
C ALA A 31 -2.02 -3.12 10.60
N HIS A 32 -1.92 -2.09 9.75
CA HIS A 32 -2.63 -0.84 9.92
C HIS A 32 -3.77 -0.68 8.91
N ILE A 33 -4.93 -0.24 9.39
CA ILE A 33 -5.98 0.36 8.56
C ILE A 33 -6.21 1.78 9.09
N ASN A 34 -5.80 2.80 8.32
CA ASN A 34 -6.02 4.22 8.64
C ASN A 34 -5.55 4.65 10.04
N GLY A 35 -4.43 4.10 10.52
CA GLY A 35 -3.87 4.40 11.85
C GLY A 35 -4.37 3.50 12.98
N VAL A 36 -5.25 2.54 12.69
CA VAL A 36 -5.71 1.54 13.66
C VAL A 36 -5.00 0.22 13.42
N ILE A 37 -4.42 -0.35 14.49
CA ILE A 37 -3.82 -1.68 14.45
C ILE A 37 -4.92 -2.73 14.42
N VAL A 38 -4.80 -3.66 13.47
CA VAL A 38 -5.72 -4.77 13.24
C VAL A 38 -4.94 -6.06 12.98
N PRO A 39 -5.57 -7.24 13.08
CA PRO A 39 -4.97 -8.48 12.57
C PRO A 39 -4.63 -8.36 11.09
N GLU A 40 -3.49 -8.93 10.68
CA GLU A 40 -2.97 -8.84 9.31
C GLU A 40 -3.99 -9.32 8.25
N GLU A 41 -4.66 -10.45 8.50
CA GLU A 41 -5.72 -10.99 7.62
C GLU A 41 -6.83 -9.97 7.32
N LYS A 42 -7.25 -9.20 8.33
CA LYS A 42 -8.27 -8.17 8.17
C LYS A 42 -7.78 -7.02 7.29
N ALA A 43 -6.49 -6.67 7.38
CA ALA A 43 -5.89 -5.67 6.51
C ALA A 43 -5.80 -6.15 5.07
N TYR A 44 -5.51 -7.43 4.84
CA TYR A 44 -5.52 -8.00 3.48
C TYR A 44 -6.93 -7.98 2.87
N GLU A 45 -7.95 -8.39 3.62
CA GLU A 45 -9.34 -8.34 3.15
C GLU A 45 -9.76 -6.91 2.79
N GLU A 46 -9.46 -5.95 3.66
CA GLU A 46 -9.74 -4.54 3.40
C GLU A 46 -8.98 -4.00 2.18
N ALA A 47 -7.71 -4.35 2.02
CA ALA A 47 -6.92 -3.95 0.85
C ALA A 47 -7.51 -4.52 -0.46
N ALA A 48 -7.91 -5.80 -0.45
CA ALA A 48 -8.56 -6.43 -1.60
C ALA A 48 -9.89 -5.73 -1.93
N ARG A 49 -10.71 -5.44 -0.93
CA ARG A 49 -11.97 -4.70 -1.09
C ARG A 49 -11.76 -3.33 -1.73
N GLN A 50 -10.73 -2.59 -1.30
CA GLN A 50 -10.40 -1.28 -1.87
C GLN A 50 -10.00 -1.38 -3.35
N PHE A 51 -9.20 -2.38 -3.74
CA PHE A 51 -8.88 -2.61 -5.14
C PHE A 51 -10.12 -2.94 -5.98
N LEU A 52 -10.99 -3.82 -5.48
CA LEU A 52 -12.19 -4.25 -6.22
C LEU A 52 -13.27 -3.18 -6.30
N MET A 53 -13.28 -2.19 -5.41
CA MET A 53 -14.22 -1.06 -5.45
C MET A 53 -13.76 0.09 -6.34
N ALA A 54 -12.47 0.19 -6.67
CA ALA A 54 -11.95 1.30 -7.46
C ALA A 54 -12.28 1.14 -8.95
N GLN A 55 -12.69 2.21 -9.63
CA GLN A 55 -12.88 2.16 -11.09
C GLN A 55 -11.56 1.90 -11.84
N VAL A 56 -10.45 2.44 -11.31
CA VAL A 56 -9.11 2.33 -11.89
C VAL A 56 -8.13 1.92 -10.78
N PRO A 57 -8.12 0.65 -10.36
CA PRO A 57 -7.23 0.19 -9.31
C PRO A 57 -5.79 0.21 -9.83
N THR A 58 -5.00 1.14 -9.32
CA THR A 58 -3.67 1.44 -9.84
C THR A 58 -2.59 1.13 -8.81
N ILE A 59 -1.57 0.40 -9.25
CA ILE A 59 -0.38 0.12 -8.45
C ILE A 59 0.80 0.93 -9.02
N PHE A 60 1.41 1.74 -8.16
CA PHE A 60 2.57 2.57 -8.49
C PHE A 60 3.83 2.06 -7.77
N PRO A 61 4.54 1.03 -8.28
CA PRO A 61 5.76 0.57 -7.65
C PRO A 61 6.87 1.63 -7.82
N GLY A 62 7.38 2.11 -6.69
CA GLY A 62 8.50 3.04 -6.63
C GLY A 62 9.89 2.38 -6.73
N PRO A 63 10.96 3.17 -6.64
CA PRO A 63 12.33 2.72 -6.91
C PRO A 63 12.84 1.63 -5.98
N LEU A 64 12.37 1.58 -4.73
CA LEU A 64 12.73 0.53 -3.77
C LEU A 64 12.17 -0.85 -4.11
N VAL A 65 11.24 -0.91 -5.07
CA VAL A 65 10.68 -2.15 -5.61
C VAL A 65 11.28 -2.46 -7.00
N LEU A 66 11.43 -1.44 -7.86
CA LEU A 66 11.76 -1.64 -9.28
C LEU A 66 13.21 -2.10 -9.53
N TRP A 67 14.19 -1.63 -8.77
CA TRP A 67 15.60 -1.71 -9.18
C TRP A 67 16.35 -2.99 -8.81
N ALA A 68 15.68 -4.03 -8.31
CA ALA A 68 16.29 -5.30 -7.87
C ALA A 68 17.62 -5.14 -7.11
N TRP A 69 17.73 -4.04 -6.35
CA TRP A 69 18.98 -3.57 -5.75
C TRP A 69 19.43 -4.44 -4.57
N ASN A 70 18.52 -5.28 -4.07
CA ASN A 70 18.79 -6.39 -3.17
C ASN A 70 17.74 -7.50 -3.39
N GLU A 71 17.94 -8.66 -2.75
CA GLU A 71 17.04 -9.81 -2.86
C GLU A 71 15.60 -9.47 -2.40
N LYS A 72 15.46 -8.64 -1.36
CA LYS A 72 14.16 -8.20 -0.86
C LYS A 72 13.40 -7.36 -1.89
N ALA A 73 14.08 -6.51 -2.64
CA ALA A 73 13.50 -5.73 -3.72
C ALA A 73 13.02 -6.64 -4.87
N ALA A 74 13.81 -7.65 -5.23
CA ALA A 74 13.41 -8.64 -6.23
C ALA A 74 12.15 -9.42 -5.79
N LYS A 75 12.09 -9.88 -4.53
CA LYS A 75 10.89 -10.54 -3.96
C LYS A 75 9.67 -9.63 -3.96
N LYS A 76 9.83 -8.35 -3.60
CA LYS A 76 8.75 -7.34 -3.67
C LYS A 76 8.26 -7.13 -5.10
N ALA A 77 9.16 -7.04 -6.08
CA ALA A 77 8.79 -6.88 -7.48
C ALA A 77 7.97 -8.06 -7.99
N ALA A 78 8.38 -9.29 -7.66
CA ALA A 78 7.63 -10.50 -7.99
C ALA A 78 6.24 -10.52 -7.33
N ALA A 79 6.15 -10.15 -6.05
CA ALA A 79 4.88 -10.07 -5.33
C ALA A 79 3.94 -9.01 -5.93
N VAL A 80 4.44 -7.81 -6.25
CA VAL A 80 3.65 -6.76 -6.91
C VAL A 80 3.17 -7.20 -8.28
N ARG A 81 4.03 -7.89 -9.05
CA ARG A 81 3.65 -8.46 -10.34
C ARG A 81 2.53 -9.48 -10.18
N SER A 82 2.68 -10.43 -9.25
CA SER A 82 1.67 -11.43 -8.93
C SER A 82 0.34 -10.79 -8.56
N LEU A 83 0.36 -9.80 -7.65
CA LEU A 83 -0.84 -9.05 -7.25
C LEU A 83 -1.53 -8.38 -8.43
N TYR A 84 -0.78 -7.75 -9.33
CA TYR A 84 -1.35 -7.10 -10.50
C TYR A 84 -2.00 -8.11 -11.47
N GLU A 85 -1.36 -9.25 -11.69
CA GLU A 85 -1.92 -10.31 -12.53
C GLU A 85 -3.23 -10.85 -11.91
N THR A 86 -3.25 -11.14 -10.61
CA THR A 86 -4.47 -11.53 -9.89
C THR A 86 -5.55 -10.46 -9.98
N LEU A 87 -5.20 -9.18 -9.83
CA LEU A 87 -6.16 -8.08 -9.93
C LEU A 87 -6.85 -8.05 -11.31
N LYS A 88 -6.10 -8.27 -12.40
CA LYS A 88 -6.69 -8.34 -13.74
C LYS A 88 -7.73 -9.46 -13.89
N GLU A 89 -7.56 -10.56 -13.17
CA GLU A 89 -8.49 -11.68 -13.17
C GLU A 89 -9.74 -11.40 -12.32
N CYS A 90 -9.62 -10.58 -11.27
CA CYS A 90 -10.71 -10.31 -10.33
C CYS A 90 -11.56 -9.07 -10.64
N VAL A 91 -11.08 -8.14 -11.47
CA VAL A 91 -11.83 -6.91 -11.80
C VAL A 91 -13.09 -7.19 -12.61
N GLN A 92 -14.12 -6.39 -12.38
CA GLN A 92 -15.40 -6.44 -13.08
C GLN A 92 -15.31 -5.73 -14.45
N PRO A 93 -16.24 -6.03 -15.39
CA PRO A 93 -16.34 -5.31 -16.64
C PRO A 93 -16.45 -3.79 -16.43
N GLY A 94 -15.60 -3.03 -17.13
CA GLY A 94 -15.55 -1.56 -17.03
C GLY A 94 -14.53 -1.01 -16.04
N GLN A 95 -13.93 -1.85 -15.19
CA GLN A 95 -12.76 -1.46 -14.40
C GLN A 95 -11.48 -1.54 -15.25
N LYS A 96 -10.53 -0.65 -14.99
CA LYS A 96 -9.25 -0.58 -15.71
C LYS A 96 -8.08 -0.70 -14.73
N PRO A 97 -7.62 -1.91 -14.38
CA PRO A 97 -6.46 -2.07 -13.53
C PRO A 97 -5.20 -1.55 -14.24
N MET A 98 -4.32 -0.90 -13.49
CA MET A 98 -3.11 -0.27 -14.01
C MET A 98 -1.89 -0.61 -13.15
N LEU A 99 -0.75 -0.87 -13.80
CA LEU A 99 0.56 -0.99 -13.17
C LEU A 99 1.47 0.07 -13.78
N ILE A 100 1.80 1.11 -13.03
CA ILE A 100 2.56 2.27 -13.52
C ILE A 100 3.88 2.38 -12.73
N PRO A 101 5.00 1.89 -13.28
CA PRO A 101 6.30 2.01 -12.66
C PRO A 101 6.69 3.48 -12.44
N MET A 102 7.17 3.81 -11.24
CA MET A 102 7.71 5.13 -10.90
C MET A 102 9.22 5.02 -10.70
N PRO A 103 10.04 5.18 -11.78
CA PRO A 103 11.47 4.87 -11.76
C PRO A 103 12.37 5.96 -11.13
N ASP A 104 11.76 6.98 -10.51
CA ASP A 104 12.32 8.28 -10.08
C ASP A 104 13.84 8.33 -9.84
N TYR A 105 14.39 7.48 -8.96
CA TYR A 105 15.84 7.31 -8.81
C TYR A 105 16.24 5.85 -8.63
N ARG A 106 17.39 5.44 -9.15
CA ARG A 106 18.00 4.16 -8.78
C ARG A 106 18.74 4.31 -7.45
N PRO A 107 18.47 3.49 -6.41
CA PRO A 107 19.22 3.52 -5.16
C PRO A 107 20.74 3.42 -5.43
N LYS A 108 21.51 4.37 -4.91
CA LYS A 108 22.95 4.50 -5.22
C LYS A 108 23.81 3.44 -4.53
N TYR A 109 23.31 2.83 -3.46
CA TYR A 109 24.04 1.85 -2.64
C TYR A 109 23.12 0.69 -2.24
N PRO A 110 23.60 -0.57 -2.23
CA PRO A 110 22.90 -1.70 -1.62
C PRO A 110 22.76 -1.56 -0.10
#